data_AF-A0A537HYT1-F1
#
_entry.id   AF-A0A537HYT1-F1
#
_cell.length_a   1.000
_cell.length_b   1.000
_cell.length_c   1.000
_cell.angle_alpha   90.00
_cell.angle_beta   90.00
_cell.angle_gamma   90.00
#
_symmetry.space_group_name_H-M   'P 1'
#
loop_
_entity.id
_entity.type
_entity.pdbx_description
1 polymer ?
#
loop_
_entity_poly.entity_id
_entity_poly.type
_entity_poly.pdbx_seq_one_letter_code
_entity_poly.pdbx_strand_id
1 'polypeptide(L)' 'MRLVEHLLQNRQKVFNQAGLARVLDVSPSTIARIAEPLVKSRIILFEPYGKGMKIFALNEENLAARNLIEFYEKIRHL' A
#
# COMPACT_ATOMS: atom_id res chain seq x y z
N MET A 1 -2.10 -7.18 9.58
CA MET A 1 -2.01 -5.94 8.79
C MET A 1 -1.11 -6.17 7.56
N ARG A 2 -1.53 -7.04 6.61
CA ARG A 2 -0.63 -7.54 5.55
C ARG A 2 -0.42 -6.59 4.36
N LEU A 3 -1.34 -5.65 4.12
CA LEU A 3 -1.24 -4.72 2.99
C LEU A 3 -0.06 -3.76 3.13
N VAL A 4 0.02 -3.07 4.28
CA VAL A 4 1.10 -2.11 4.56
C VAL A 4 2.45 -2.79 4.52
N GLU A 5 2.57 -3.95 5.18
CA GLU A 5 3.79 -4.76 5.16
C GLU A 5 4.21 -5.16 3.73
N HIS A 6 3.27 -5.64 2.91
CA HIS A 6 3.55 -6.01 1.53
C HIS A 6 4.06 -4.83 0.69
N LEU A 7 3.45 -3.64 0.87
CA LEU A 7 3.90 -2.43 0.20
C LEU A 7 5.29 -1.99 0.68
N LEU A 8 5.57 -2.06 1.98
CA LEU A 8 6.90 -1.73 2.54
C LEU A 8 8.00 -2.67 2.02
N GLN A 9 7.71 -3.97 1.93
CA GLN A 9 8.61 -4.97 1.33
C GLN A 9 8.88 -4.72 -0.17
N ASN A 10 7.95 -4.04 -0.85
CA ASN A 10 7.99 -3.82 -2.28
C ASN A 10 7.86 -2.32 -2.63
N ARG A 11 8.48 -1.45 -1.84
CA ARG A 11 8.23 0.01 -1.86
C ARG A 11 8.30 0.69 -3.24
N GLN A 12 9.18 0.21 -4.12
CA GLN A 12 9.36 0.74 -5.48
C GLN A 12 8.39 0.16 -6.53
N LYS A 13 7.42 -0.67 -6.12
CA LYS A 13 6.45 -1.30 -7.03
C LYS A 13 5.09 -0.61 -6.96
N VAL A 14 4.43 -0.59 -8.11
CA VAL A 14 3.02 -0.24 -8.25
C VAL A 14 2.18 -1.51 -8.31
N PHE A 15 0.98 -1.45 -7.73
CA PHE A 15 0.08 -2.58 -7.67
C PHE A 15 -1.32 -2.18 -8.10
N ASN A 16 -2.01 -3.07 -8.82
CA ASN A 16 -3.45 -2.94 -8.97
C ASN A 16 -4.21 -3.67 -7.84
N GLN A 17 -5.46 -3.26 -7.61
CA GLN A 17 -6.31 -3.82 -6.55
C GLN A 17 -6.46 -5.34 -6.62
N ALA A 18 -6.65 -5.88 -7.83
CA ALA A 18 -6.85 -7.31 -8.04
C ALA A 18 -5.59 -8.13 -7.73
N GLY A 19 -4.42 -7.57 -8.04
CA GLY A 19 -3.12 -8.15 -7.72
C GLY A 19 -2.90 -8.21 -6.20
N LEU A 20 -3.16 -7.11 -5.49
CA LEU A 20 -3.07 -7.08 -4.03
C LEU A 20 -4.04 -8.06 -3.38
N ALA A 21 -5.27 -8.12 -3.87
CA ALA A 21 -6.29 -9.06 -3.40
C ALA A 21 -5.80 -10.51 -3.50
N ARG A 22 -5.22 -10.88 -4.65
CA ARG A 22 -4.66 -12.21 -4.89
C ARG A 22 -3.46 -12.52 -3.99
N VAL A 23 -2.51 -11.60 -3.86
CA VAL A 23 -1.30 -11.81 -3.06
C VAL A 23 -1.62 -11.95 -1.58
N LEU A 24 -2.61 -11.20 -1.10
CA LEU A 24 -2.97 -11.16 0.32
C LEU A 24 -4.07 -12.15 0.69
N ASP A 25 -4.58 -12.91 -0.29
CA ASP A 25 -5.69 -13.87 -0.14
C ASP A 25 -6.94 -13.25 0.50
N VAL A 26 -7.37 -12.11 -0.06
CA VAL A 26 -8.56 -11.37 0.38
C VAL A 26 -9.35 -10.85 -0.81
N SER A 27 -10.59 -10.41 -0.57
CA SER A 27 -11.40 -9.79 -1.62
C SER A 27 -10.88 -8.39 -2.02
N PRO A 28 -11.10 -7.96 -3.28
CA PRO A 28 -10.79 -6.59 -3.70
C PRO A 28 -11.45 -5.52 -2.82
N SER A 29 -12.69 -5.74 -2.37
CA SER A 29 -13.39 -4.82 -1.46
C SER A 29 -12.68 -4.68 -0.11
N THR A 30 -12.06 -5.75 0.40
CA THR A 30 -11.22 -5.70 1.59
C THR A 30 -9.99 -4.83 1.36
N ILE A 31 -9.33 -4.94 0.20
CA ILE A 31 -8.23 -4.05 -0.17
C ILE A 31 -8.68 -2.59 -0.19
N ALA A 32 -9.81 -2.27 -0.82
CA ALA A 32 -10.32 -0.90 -0.87
C ALA A 32 -10.58 -0.33 0.54
N ARG A 33 -11.21 -1.11 1.41
CA ARG A 33 -11.54 -0.70 2.79
C ARG A 33 -10.29 -0.45 3.63
N ILE A 34 -9.25 -1.29 3.49
CA ILE A 34 -7.99 -1.12 4.23
C ILE A 34 -7.16 0.02 3.63
N ALA A 35 -7.17 0.19 2.31
CA ALA A 35 -6.41 1.24 1.63
C ALA A 35 -7.00 2.63 1.87
N GLU A 36 -8.33 2.76 2.02
CA GLU A 36 -9.01 4.05 2.18
C GLU A 36 -8.38 4.96 3.26
N PRO A 37 -8.19 4.53 4.53
CA PRO A 37 -7.57 5.40 5.53
C PRO A 37 -6.12 5.76 5.19
N LEU A 38 -5.38 4.85 4.52
CA LEU A 38 -3.98 5.06 4.14
C LEU A 38 -3.83 6.05 2.97
N VAL A 39 -4.81 6.07 2.07
CA VAL A 39 -4.92 7.06 1.00
C VAL A 39 -5.30 8.41 1.59
N LYS A 40 -6.27 8.47 2.52
CA LYS A 40 -6.65 9.70 3.23
C LYS A 40 -5.48 10.31 3.99
N SER A 41 -4.65 9.48 4.61
CA SER A 41 -3.44 9.93 5.32
C SER A 41 -2.23 10.15 4.39
N ARG A 42 -2.40 9.99 3.07
CA ARG A 42 -1.36 10.10 2.05
C ARG A 42 -0.15 9.16 2.24
N ILE A 43 -0.31 8.07 2.99
CA ILE A 43 0.72 7.03 3.15
C ILE A 43 0.82 6.20 1.86
N ILE A 44 -0.31 5.99 1.18
CA ILE A 44 -0.41 5.29 -0.10
C ILE A 44 -0.88 6.29 -1.16
N LEU A 45 -0.22 6.29 -2.31
CA LEU A 45 -0.70 6.93 -3.53
C LEU A 45 -1.80 6.07 -4.15
N PHE A 46 -2.84 6.71 -4.67
CA PHE A 46 -3.96 6.06 -5.32
C PHE A 46 -4.29 6.76 -6.63
N GLU A 47 -4.40 5.99 -7.71
CA GLU A 47 -4.82 6.49 -9.01
C GLU A 47 -5.86 5.57 -9.65
N PRO A 48 -7.05 6.08 -10.01
CA PRO A 48 -7.96 5.36 -10.89
C PRO A 48 -7.40 5.36 -12.31
N TYR A 49 -7.31 4.19 -12.93
CA TYR A 49 -6.77 4.01 -14.27
C TYR A 49 -7.81 3.34 -15.19
N GLY A 50 -8.10 3.98 -16.33
CA GLY A 50 -9.01 3.46 -17.34
C GLY A 50 -10.42 3.15 -16.82
N LYS A 51 -10.99 2.01 -17.26
CA LYS A 51 -12.37 1.58 -16.97
C LYS A 51 -12.54 0.89 -15.60
N GLY A 52 -11.94 1.44 -14.55
CA GLY A 52 -12.15 0.97 -13.17
C GLY A 52 -11.00 0.21 -12.53
N MET A 53 -9.81 0.18 -13.14
CA MET A 53 -8.61 -0.31 -12.46
C MET A 53 -8.17 0.72 -11.42
N LYS A 54 -7.70 0.24 -10.28
CA LYS A 54 -7.23 1.05 -9.16
C LYS A 54 -5.78 0.71 -8.88
N ILE A 55 -4.89 1.70 -9.01
CA ILE A 55 -3.45 1.56 -8.80
C ILE A 55 -3.09 2.12 -7.42
N PHE A 56 -2.17 1.43 -6.74
CA PHE A 56 -1.68 1.76 -5.42
C PHE A 56 -0.14 1.69 -5.42
N ALA A 57 0.49 2.64 -4.73
CA ALA A 57 1.92 2.66 -4.48
C ALA A 57 2.22 3.28 -3.11
N LEU A 58 3.37 2.99 -2.52
CA LEU A 58 3.79 3.67 -1.30
C LEU A 58 4.17 5.13 -1.62
N ASN A 59 3.76 6.09 -0.79
CA ASN A 59 4.08 7.49 -1.02
C ASN A 59 5.42 7.87 -0.37
N GLU A 60 6.54 7.54 -0.99
CA GLU A 60 7.88 7.80 -0.43
C GLU A 60 8.20 9.30 -0.24
N GLU A 61 7.41 10.21 -0.80
CA GLU A 61 7.54 11.66 -0.59
C GLU A 61 6.85 12.15 0.70
N ASN A 62 5.92 11.35 1.24
CA ASN A 62 5.17 11.72 2.44
C ASN A 62 5.95 11.42 3.73
N LEU A 63 5.98 12.38 4.65
CA LEU A 63 6.67 12.24 5.94
C LEU A 63 6.18 11.05 6.76
N ALA A 64 4.87 10.80 6.83
CA ALA A 64 4.33 9.68 7.60
C ALA A 64 4.70 8.33 6.96
N ALA A 65 4.71 8.25 5.63
CA ALA A 65 5.19 7.06 4.92
C ALA A 65 6.68 6.82 5.14
N ARG A 66 7.52 7.87 5.11
CA ARG A 66 8.96 7.77 5.43
C ARG A 66 9.20 7.27 6.84
N ASN A 67 8.52 7.83 7.83
CA ASN A 67 8.61 7.37 9.22
C ASN A 67 8.22 5.89 9.36
N LEU A 68 7.21 5.45 8.61
CA LEU A 68 6.78 4.05 8.59
C LEU A 68 7.82 3.13 7.94
N ILE A 69 8.48 3.57 6.86
CA ILE A 69 9.59 2.86 6.22
C ILE A 69 10.75 2.70 7.21
N GLU A 70 11.19 3.79 7.83
CA GLU A 70 12.29 3.77 8.79
C GLU A 70 11.98 2.86 9.99
N PHE A 71 10.75 2.93 10.51
CA PHE A 71 10.30 2.05 11.59
C PHE A 71 10.33 0.58 11.17
N TYR A 72 9.81 0.26 9.99
CA TYR A 72 9.81 -1.09 9.45
C TYR A 72 11.22 -1.64 9.25
N GLU A 73 12.13 -0.82 8.70
CA GLU A 73 13.52 -1.21 8.51
C GLU A 73 14.23 -1.48 9.84
N LYS A 74 14.03 -0.63 10.86
CA LYS A 74 14.58 -0.86 12.20
C LYS A 74 14.11 -2.20 12.80
N ILE A 75 12.83 -2.54 12.65
CA ILE A 75 12.28 -3.79 13.20
C ILE A 75 12.78 -5.02 12.44
N ARG A 76 12.92 -4.94 11.11
CA ARG A 76 13.43 -6.06 10.31
C ARG A 76 14.87 -6.47 10.63
N HIS A 77 15.63 -5.57 11.25
CA HIS A 77 17.02 -5.80 11.64
C HIS A 77 17.18 -6.18 13.12
N LEU A 78 16.08 -6.38 13.84
CA LEU A 78 16.05 -6.98 15.19
C LEU A 78 15.88 -8.50 15.07
#